data_AF-X1QPF0-F1
#
_entry.id   AF-X1QPF0-F1
#
_cell.length_a   1.000
_cell.length_b   1.000
_cell.length_c   1.000
_cell.angle_alpha   90.00
_cell.angle_beta   90.00
_cell.angle_gamma   90.00
#
_symmetry.space_group_name_H-M   'P 1'
#
loop_
_entity.id
_entity.type
_entity.pdbx_description
1 polymer ?
#
loop_
_entity_poly.entity_id
_entity_poly.type
_entity_poly.pdbx_seq_one_letter_code
_entity_poly.pdbx_strand_id
1 'polypeptide(L)'
;IFTSALLKDIGKIILNTYVKDSFEDIIEIVQNKGLTFIEAERDIIGIDHAELGAIAAERWNFNPDMVNIIRNHHDPDKASPNDLSIPIIY
;
A
#
# COMPACT_ATOMS: atom_id res chain seq x y z
N ILE A 1 -7.12 -12.39 -7.63
CA ILE A 1 -5.94 -11.91 -8.40
C ILE A 1 -6.27 -10.67 -9.23
N PHE A 2 -7.06 -10.74 -10.31
CA PHE A 2 -7.32 -9.55 -11.16
C PHE A 2 -7.81 -8.32 -10.40
N THR A 3 -8.89 -8.45 -9.62
CA THR A 3 -9.43 -7.35 -8.82
C THR A 3 -8.45 -6.86 -7.76
N SER A 4 -7.72 -7.78 -7.11
CA SER A 4 -6.69 -7.45 -6.12
C SER A 4 -5.55 -6.63 -6.76
N ALA A 5 -5.10 -7.02 -7.96
CA ALA A 5 -4.05 -6.33 -8.69
C ALA A 5 -4.48 -4.93 -9.13
N LEU A 6 -5.75 -4.78 -9.54
CA LEU A 6 -6.33 -3.47 -9.87
C LEU A 6 -6.42 -2.53 -8.66
N LEU A 7 -6.64 -3.10 -7.47
CA LEU A 7 -6.92 -2.33 -6.25
C LEU A 7 -5.73 -2.25 -5.28
N LYS A 8 -4.60 -2.89 -5.57
CA LYS A 8 -3.42 -2.94 -4.66
C LYS A 8 -2.95 -1.54 -4.23
N ASP A 9 -3.01 -0.58 -5.15
CA ASP A 9 -2.57 0.79 -4.95
C ASP A 9 -3.70 1.77 -4.58
N ILE A 10 -4.90 1.28 -4.23
CA ILE A 10 -6.05 2.15 -3.89
C ILE A 10 -5.74 3.11 -2.73
N GLY A 11 -4.85 2.71 -1.82
CA GLY A 11 -4.37 3.56 -0.74
C GLY A 11 -3.69 4.84 -1.23
N LYS A 12 -3.01 4.84 -2.39
CA LYS A 12 -2.41 6.06 -2.96
C LYS A 12 -3.47 7.08 -3.38
N ILE A 13 -4.61 6.62 -3.89
CA ILE A 13 -5.73 7.50 -4.26
C ILE A 13 -6.33 8.14 -3.00
N ILE A 14 -6.50 7.35 -1.94
CA ILE A 14 -6.98 7.82 -0.65
C ILE A 14 -5.98 8.83 -0.06
N LEU A 15 -4.69 8.50 0.00
CA LEU A 15 -3.64 9.40 0.47
C LEU A 15 -3.63 10.72 -0.30
N ASN A 16 -3.68 10.68 -1.64
CA ASN A 16 -3.70 11.89 -2.46
C ASN A 16 -4.92 12.78 -2.18
N THR A 17 -6.05 12.20 -1.76
CA THR A 17 -7.28 12.94 -1.47
C THR A 17 -7.23 13.64 -0.11
N TYR A 18 -6.62 13.01 0.90
CA TYR A 18 -6.64 13.50 2.28
C TYR A 18 -5.32 14.13 2.75
N VAL A 19 -4.24 13.87 2.04
CA VAL A 19 -2.87 14.21 2.43
C VAL A 19 -2.15 14.98 1.31
N LYS A 20 -2.93 15.69 0.49
CA LYS A 20 -2.42 16.48 -0.65
C LYS A 20 -1.28 17.41 -0.23
N ASP A 21 -1.37 18.01 0.95
CA ASP A 21 -0.36 18.93 1.48
C ASP A 21 0.93 18.19 1.89
N SER A 22 0.86 16.94 2.37
CA SER A 22 2.05 16.17 2.75
C SER A 22 2.60 15.29 1.62
N PHE A 23 1.95 15.25 0.46
CA PHE A 23 2.48 14.55 -0.71
C PHE A 23 3.76 15.21 -1.22
N GLU A 24 3.82 16.55 -1.22
CA GLU A 24 5.05 17.29 -1.56
C GLU A 24 6.16 16.98 -0.56
N ASP A 25 5.85 16.94 0.75
CA ASP A 25 6.80 16.56 1.80
C ASP A 25 7.33 15.12 1.61
N ILE A 26 6.45 14.17 1.23
CA ILE A 26 6.86 12.78 0.94
C ILE A 26 7.86 12.76 -0.21
N ILE A 27 7.58 13.46 -1.31
CA ILE A 27 8.46 13.51 -2.47
C ILE A 27 9.80 14.18 -2.11
N GLU A 28 9.77 15.26 -1.32
CA GLU A 28 10.96 15.94 -0.86
C GLU A 28 11.84 15.01 0.00
N ILE A 29 11.23 14.27 0.93
CA ILE A 29 11.96 13.31 1.78
C ILE A 29 12.57 12.18 0.95
N VAL A 30 11.82 11.61 0.00
CA VAL A 30 12.34 10.56 -0.90
C VAL A 30 13.55 11.06 -1.69
N GLN A 31 13.48 12.27 -2.24
CA GLN A 31 14.56 12.85 -3.05
C GLN A 31 15.78 13.27 -2.22
N ASN A 32 15.56 13.86 -1.04
CA ASN A 32 16.63 14.50 -0.26
C ASN A 32 17.25 13.57 0.78
N LYS A 33 16.49 12.60 1.31
CA LYS A 33 16.97 11.65 2.33
C LYS A 33 17.26 10.25 1.78
N GLY A 34 16.89 9.99 0.52
CA GLY A 34 17.08 8.69 -0.12
C GLY A 34 16.19 7.58 0.47
N LEU A 35 15.11 7.95 1.15
CA LEU A 35 14.12 7.01 1.66
C LEU A 35 13.27 6.46 0.52
N THR A 36 12.78 5.23 0.68
CA THR A 36 11.73 4.69 -0.18
C THR A 36 10.42 5.44 0.05
N PHE A 37 9.50 5.37 -0.92
CA PHE A 37 8.19 6.00 -0.80
C PHE A 37 7.40 5.49 0.42
N ILE A 38 7.51 4.20 0.72
CA ILE A 38 6.86 3.56 1.88
C ILE A 38 7.42 4.10 3.20
N GLU A 39 8.74 4.24 3.31
CA GLU A 39 9.38 4.81 4.49
C GLU A 39 8.95 6.27 4.69
N ALA A 40 8.92 7.06 3.60
CA ALA A 40 8.48 8.45 3.67
C ALA A 40 7.00 8.59 4.05
N GLU A 41 6.10 7.74 3.55
CA GLU A 41 4.69 7.71 3.95
C GLU A 41 4.54 7.41 5.45
N ARG A 42 5.27 6.41 5.96
CA ARG A 42 5.25 6.08 7.39
C ARG A 42 5.83 7.18 8.25
N ASP A 43 6.90 7.84 7.83
CA ASP A 43 7.54 8.93 8.58
C ASP A 43 6.63 10.16 8.71
N ILE A 44 5.86 10.49 7.66
CA ILE A 44 5.02 11.70 7.61
C ILE A 44 3.61 11.42 8.14
N ILE A 45 3.02 10.30 7.75
CA ILE A 45 1.59 9.99 7.93
C ILE A 45 1.36 8.94 9.02
N GLY A 46 2.39 8.16 9.36
CA GLY A 46 2.33 7.08 10.36
C GLY A 46 1.89 5.72 9.81
N ILE A 47 1.45 5.65 8.55
CA ILE A 47 1.07 4.43 7.81
C ILE A 47 1.49 4.57 6.34
N ASP A 48 1.62 3.45 5.63
CA ASP A 48 1.84 3.44 4.18
C ASP A 48 0.56 3.20 3.37
N HIS A 49 0.64 3.37 2.05
CA HIS A 49 -0.51 3.16 1.16
C HIS A 49 -1.02 1.71 1.13
N ALA A 50 -0.18 0.70 1.35
CA ALA A 50 -0.61 -0.69 1.35
C ALA A 50 -1.48 -0.99 2.58
N GLU A 51 -1.04 -0.50 3.75
CA GLU A 51 -1.80 -0.58 4.99
C GLU A 51 -3.12 0.20 4.90
N LEU A 52 -3.09 1.43 4.39
CA LEU A 52 -4.31 2.22 4.22
C LEU A 52 -5.30 1.56 3.24
N GLY A 53 -4.78 1.05 2.12
CA GLY A 53 -5.58 0.33 1.13
C GLY A 53 -6.25 -0.91 1.72
N ALA A 54 -5.54 -1.64 2.57
CA ALA A 54 -6.08 -2.80 3.27
C ALA A 54 -7.19 -2.41 4.27
N ILE A 55 -7.00 -1.34 5.06
CA ILE A 55 -8.03 -0.82 5.98
C ILE A 55 -9.29 -0.42 5.20
N ALA A 56 -9.14 0.22 4.04
CA ALA A 56 -10.26 0.57 3.18
C ALA A 56 -10.99 -0.69 2.66
N ALA A 57 -10.24 -1.68 2.17
CA ALA A 57 -10.80 -2.94 1.69
C ALA A 57 -11.55 -3.72 2.79
N GLU A 58 -11.03 -3.73 4.02
CA GLU A 58 -11.70 -4.31 5.19
C GLU A 58 -13.04 -3.61 5.47
N ARG A 59 -13.06 -2.27 5.46
CA ARG A 59 -14.29 -1.49 5.66
C ARG A 59 -15.31 -1.69 4.55
N TRP A 60 -14.86 -1.99 3.34
CA TRP A 60 -15.73 -2.34 2.20
C TRP A 60 -16.16 -3.82 2.19
N ASN A 61 -15.79 -4.60 3.21
CA ASN A 61 -16.11 -6.02 3.34
C ASN A 61 -15.57 -6.90 2.21
N PHE A 62 -14.38 -6.57 1.69
CA PHE A 62 -13.69 -7.49 0.79
C PHE A 62 -13.24 -8.75 1.52
N ASN A 63 -13.04 -9.84 0.76
CA ASN A 63 -12.62 -11.08 1.39
C ASN A 63 -11.22 -10.95 2.02
N PRO A 64 -10.90 -11.75 3.05
CA PRO A 64 -9.62 -11.66 3.74
C PRO A 64 -8.41 -11.84 2.83
N ASP A 65 -8.50 -12.69 1.80
CA ASP A 65 -7.41 -12.91 0.85
C ASP A 65 -7.07 -11.64 0.05
N MET A 66 -8.08 -10.90 -0.41
CA MET A 66 -7.87 -9.63 -1.10
C MET A 66 -7.26 -8.58 -0.18
N VAL A 67 -7.74 -8.50 1.06
CA VAL A 67 -7.16 -7.61 2.07
C VAL A 67 -5.69 -7.96 2.30
N ASN A 68 -5.36 -9.24 2.42
CA ASN A 68 -4.00 -9.72 2.65
C ASN A 68 -3.07 -9.39 1.48
N ILE A 69 -3.54 -9.55 0.25
CA ILE A 69 -2.81 -9.16 -0.96
C ILE A 69 -2.54 -7.66 -0.97
N ILE A 70 -3.57 -6.84 -0.73
CA ILE A 70 -3.44 -5.37 -0.73
C ILE A 70 -2.48 -4.94 0.38
N ARG A 71 -2.53 -5.55 1.57
CA ARG A 71 -1.67 -5.18 2.70
C ARG A 71 -0.18 -5.48 2.47
N ASN A 72 0.11 -6.58 1.77
CA ASN A 72 1.47 -7.13 1.70
C ASN A 72 2.05 -7.11 0.28
N HIS A 73 1.50 -6.34 -0.66
CA HIS A 73 1.98 -6.36 -2.06
C HIS A 73 3.42 -5.86 -2.25
N HIS A 74 4.01 -5.18 -1.26
CA HIS A 74 5.45 -4.83 -1.23
C HIS A 74 6.33 -5.86 -0.48
N ASP A 75 5.72 -6.88 0.12
CA ASP A 75 6.36 -7.87 0.97
C ASP A 75 6.02 -9.29 0.49
N PRO A 76 6.59 -9.71 -0.65
CA PRO A 76 6.29 -11.00 -1.27
C PRO A 76 6.66 -12.19 -0.37
N ASP A 77 7.57 -12.01 0.60
CA ASP A 77 7.99 -13.04 1.55
C ASP A 77 6.91 -13.39 2.57
N LYS A 78 5.87 -12.54 2.73
CA LYS A 78 4.69 -12.85 3.54
C LYS A 78 3.68 -13.75 2.84
N ALA A 79 3.87 -14.06 1.57
CA ALA A 79 3.05 -15.04 0.88
C ALA A 79 3.27 -16.43 1.49
N SER A 80 2.19 -17.21 1.62
CA SER A 80 2.37 -18.64 1.91
C SER A 80 3.16 -19.29 0.77
N PRO A 81 4.00 -20.32 1.02
CA PRO A 81 4.83 -20.93 -0.02
C PRO A 81 4.06 -21.47 -1.25
N ASN A 82 2.76 -21.75 -1.09
CA ASN A 82 1.86 -22.19 -2.16
C ASN A 82 0.93 -21.10 -2.71
N ASP A 83 1.06 -19.85 -2.23
CA ASP A 83 0.25 -18.71 -2.65
C ASP A 83 1.08 -17.75 -3.51
N LEU A 84 0.88 -17.83 -4.82
CA LEU A 84 1.55 -16.95 -5.78
C LEU A 84 0.83 -15.60 -5.97
N SER A 85 -0.26 -15.34 -5.24
CA SER A 85 -1.06 -14.14 -5.47
C SER A 85 -0.35 -12.84 -5.09
N ILE A 86 0.49 -12.84 -4.04
CA ILE A 86 1.25 -11.66 -3.61
C ILE A 86 2.48 -11.41 -4.50
N PRO A 87 3.32 -12.42 -4.81
CA PRO A 87 4.52 -12.22 -5.64
C PRO A 87 4.21 -11.79 -7.09
N ILE A 88 3.07 -12.20 -7.65
CA ILE A 88 2.67 -11.83 -9.02
C ILE A 88 2.10 -10.41 -9.08
N ILE A 89 1.68 -9.85 -7.93
CA ILE A 89 1.02 -8.56 -7.83
C ILE A 89 2.02 -7.41 -7.57
N TYR A 90 3.33 -7.67 -7.54
CA TYR A 90 4.38 -6.64 -7.44
C TYR A 90 4.31 -5.60 -8.55
#